data_AF-V5GGA0-F1
#
_entry.id   AF-V5GGA0-F1
#
_cell.length_a   1.000
_cell.length_b   1.000
_cell.length_c   1.000
_cell.angle_alpha   90.00
_cell.angle_beta   90.00
_cell.angle_gamma   90.00
#
_symmetry.space_group_name_H-M   'P 1'
#
loop_
_entity.id
_entity.type
_entity.pdbx_description
1 polymer ?
#
loop_
_entity_poly.entity_id
_entity_poly.type
_entity_poly.pdbx_seq_one_letter_code
_entity_poly.pdbx_strand_id
1 'polypeptide(L)'
;MGYRPIAIDGGDQQRARCMDAGAEIYLDFQKEQDLRVALLRETGGKLSSAIIVCAGVTTAYEAALDCLDYHGTLVAVGIPPPTSKILIHPLPLIDYGIRIIGSITGHREDIAEAAEFVRKGLVKPRVTVIDIQDLGQYAGRVNDMEGKLVSNWYDTWTVPNMTVSFFAATEPKVHRHLRSRVSSAYSMSSILSMEPFIQEVASELWGRFREFSKSSEPVPLHSWANYFAFDVVGQLALGGRIGFVEHGEDIGGIIKSIHDGFYLMANMGNVPLQMLWFNNSIVQWILKNFGGKRLNSFNVFLKWLDRRVTERMTNGLGTKRRDMLQHFVEAKDMSGQPVKKGDVMIEGVNILGAGADTTSIGILAVMGAILTHPAAKEKLCKELDQAYKDLGLEGTSSEIDFKDAEKLPYLAAVVKESMRLHPSISYQLPRVVPEPGIYIGEHFIKPGSICSISATSMNRSKEVFGPDAEEWKPERWIPVTEYDQSRISTMNGLLTTFGMGARSCVGKNIALVEVHKFIAQFFRHFDAIVTNKERPWATKSQWFSIQKEFWVTIKERGV
;
A
#
# COMPACT_ATOMS: atom_id res chain seq x y z
N MET A 1 39.97 20.22 33.26
CA MET A 1 38.75 19.88 34.02
C MET A 1 39.15 18.78 34.99
N GLY A 2 39.03 18.97 36.29
CA GLY A 2 39.61 18.09 37.33
C GLY A 2 38.95 16.71 37.49
N TYR A 3 38.55 16.09 36.39
CA TYR A 3 38.05 14.71 36.39
C TYR A 3 39.23 13.75 36.29
N ARG A 4 39.14 12.65 37.04
CA ARG A 4 40.13 11.56 37.01
C ARG A 4 39.62 10.48 36.06
N PRO A 5 40.20 10.33 34.86
CA PRO A 5 39.71 9.38 33.86
C PRO A 5 40.05 7.94 34.26
N ILE A 6 39.06 7.07 34.22
CA ILE A 6 39.19 5.64 34.49
C ILE A 6 38.76 4.90 33.23
N ALA A 7 39.62 4.01 32.74
CA ALA A 7 39.32 3.17 31.59
C ALA A 7 38.89 1.77 32.05
N ILE A 8 37.87 1.23 31.41
CA ILE A 8 37.38 -0.14 31.63
C ILE A 8 37.35 -0.84 30.27
N ASP A 9 38.24 -1.82 30.07
CA ASP A 9 38.33 -2.61 28.83
C ASP A 9 38.96 -3.98 29.12
N GLY A 10 39.04 -4.88 28.12
CA GLY A 10 39.46 -6.27 28.29
C GLY A 10 40.87 -6.53 27.77
N GLY A 11 41.74 -7.08 28.63
CA GLY A 11 43.05 -7.58 28.26
C GLY A 11 44.19 -6.56 28.27
N ASP A 12 45.44 -7.07 28.30
CA ASP A 12 46.63 -6.26 28.56
C ASP A 12 47.05 -5.36 27.39
N GLN A 13 46.59 -5.64 26.17
CA GLN A 13 46.84 -4.79 25.01
C GLN A 13 46.07 -3.47 25.07
N GLN A 14 44.82 -3.49 25.56
CA GLN A 14 44.00 -2.28 25.68
C GLN A 14 44.44 -1.44 26.88
N ARG A 15 44.96 -2.08 27.94
CA ARG A 15 45.59 -1.38 29.07
C ARG A 15 46.62 -0.35 28.61
N ALA A 16 47.59 -0.77 27.78
CA ALA A 16 48.63 0.14 27.30
C ALA A 16 48.02 1.35 26.55
N ARG A 17 47.07 1.11 25.65
CA ARG A 17 46.42 2.17 24.85
C ARG A 17 45.61 3.14 25.71
N CYS A 18 44.89 2.64 26.70
CA CYS A 18 44.09 3.48 27.59
C CYS A 18 44.95 4.35 28.50
N MET A 19 46.05 3.80 29.03
CA MET A 19 47.01 4.56 29.83
C MET A 19 47.72 5.63 28.97
N ASP A 20 48.11 5.29 27.74
CA ASP A 20 48.68 6.25 26.78
C ASP A 20 47.67 7.36 26.40
N ALA A 21 46.38 7.05 26.36
CA ALA A 21 45.30 8.01 26.13
C ALA A 21 44.97 8.88 27.37
N GLY A 22 45.71 8.71 28.46
CA GLY A 22 45.63 9.54 29.66
C GLY A 22 44.68 9.01 30.74
N ALA A 23 44.27 7.74 30.72
CA ALA A 23 43.59 7.12 31.84
C ALA A 23 44.54 7.02 33.05
N GLU A 24 44.07 7.39 34.25
CA GLU A 24 44.83 7.24 35.49
C GLU A 24 44.76 5.82 36.05
N ILE A 25 43.62 5.15 35.82
CA ILE A 25 43.32 3.82 36.31
C ILE A 25 42.75 3.00 35.14
N TYR A 26 43.19 1.75 35.04
CA TYR A 26 42.63 0.78 34.10
C TYR A 26 42.09 -0.44 34.83
N LEU A 27 40.81 -0.70 34.66
CA LEU A 27 40.11 -1.88 35.19
C LEU A 27 39.89 -2.89 34.06
N ASP A 28 40.36 -4.11 34.27
CA ASP A 28 40.20 -5.20 33.32
C ASP A 28 38.93 -6.00 33.64
N PHE A 29 37.86 -5.80 32.87
CA PHE A 29 36.58 -6.47 33.14
C PHE A 29 36.66 -8.00 32.96
N GLN A 30 37.70 -8.52 32.31
CA GLN A 30 37.91 -9.97 32.17
C GLN A 30 38.53 -10.60 33.42
N LYS A 31 39.22 -9.79 34.25
CA LYS A 31 39.93 -10.23 35.46
C LYS A 31 39.16 -9.87 36.74
N GLU A 32 38.34 -8.83 36.71
CA GLU A 32 37.53 -8.38 37.84
C GLU A 32 36.14 -9.05 37.82
N GLN A 33 35.74 -9.69 38.91
CA GLN A 33 34.43 -10.32 39.02
C GLN A 33 33.29 -9.31 39.22
N ASP A 34 33.59 -8.16 39.83
CA ASP A 34 32.64 -7.08 40.08
C ASP A 34 33.33 -5.73 39.84
N LEU A 35 32.93 -5.07 38.76
CA LEU A 35 33.48 -3.79 38.33
C LEU A 35 33.24 -2.66 39.33
N ARG A 36 32.13 -2.71 40.09
CA ARG A 36 31.81 -1.70 41.10
C ARG A 36 32.77 -1.82 42.28
N VAL A 37 33.03 -3.04 42.75
CA VAL A 37 33.99 -3.29 43.84
C VAL A 37 35.40 -2.89 43.43
N ALA A 38 35.81 -3.25 42.21
CA ALA A 38 37.10 -2.86 41.67
C ALA A 38 37.23 -1.33 41.57
N LEU A 39 36.20 -0.65 41.08
CA LEU A 39 36.16 0.81 41.00
C LEU A 39 36.29 1.46 42.39
N LEU A 40 35.52 1.00 43.38
CA LEU A 40 35.59 1.51 44.75
C LEU A 40 36.99 1.30 45.36
N ARG A 41 37.63 0.17 45.09
CA ARG A 41 38.99 -0.13 45.57
C ARG A 41 40.02 0.88 45.02
N GLU A 42 40.02 1.10 43.71
CA GLU A 42 41.02 1.96 43.06
C GLU A 42 40.76 3.47 43.27
N THR A 43 39.54 3.85 43.61
CA THR A 43 39.15 5.26 43.81
C THR A 43 39.10 5.71 45.27
N GLY A 44 39.36 4.81 46.22
CA GLY A 44 39.24 5.09 47.66
C GLY A 44 37.79 5.23 48.13
N GLY A 45 36.88 4.43 47.57
CA GLY A 45 35.48 4.34 47.97
C GLY A 45 34.52 5.25 47.21
N LYS A 46 34.87 5.73 46.01
CA LYS A 46 34.03 6.65 45.23
C LYS A 46 33.49 5.99 43.96
N LEU A 47 32.25 6.32 43.61
CA LEU A 47 31.65 5.92 42.33
C LEU A 47 31.84 7.02 41.27
N SER A 48 31.47 6.72 40.03
CA SER A 48 31.71 7.63 38.91
C SER A 48 30.63 8.70 38.79
N SER A 49 31.02 9.97 38.65
CA SER A 49 30.06 11.06 38.39
C SER A 49 29.50 11.03 36.96
N ALA A 50 30.23 10.42 36.01
CA ALA A 50 29.75 10.17 34.66
C ALA A 50 30.44 8.93 34.08
N ILE A 51 29.71 8.16 33.27
CA ILE A 51 30.25 7.00 32.54
C ILE A 51 29.83 7.09 31.08
N ILE A 52 30.79 6.88 30.18
CA ILE A 52 30.60 6.88 28.74
C ILE A 52 30.68 5.44 28.26
N VAL A 53 29.57 4.91 27.74
CA VAL A 53 29.52 3.53 27.24
C VAL A 53 29.70 3.54 25.73
N CYS A 54 30.90 3.17 25.29
CA CYS A 54 31.25 3.05 23.87
C CYS A 54 31.01 1.63 23.31
N ALA A 55 30.80 0.64 24.18
CA ALA A 55 30.59 -0.75 23.78
C ALA A 55 29.14 -1.01 23.33
N GLY A 56 28.97 -1.75 22.23
CA GLY A 56 27.67 -2.13 21.69
C GLY A 56 27.07 -3.39 22.33
N VAL A 57 27.23 -3.59 23.65
CA VAL A 57 26.74 -4.77 24.36
C VAL A 57 25.96 -4.38 25.62
N THR A 58 24.89 -5.10 25.92
CA THR A 58 24.00 -4.84 27.07
C THR A 58 24.73 -4.84 28.40
N THR A 59 25.62 -5.81 28.62
CA THR A 59 26.31 -6.00 29.91
C THR A 59 27.16 -4.79 30.31
N ALA A 60 27.68 -4.04 29.33
CA ALA A 60 28.41 -2.81 29.57
C ALA A 60 27.50 -1.68 30.12
N TYR A 61 26.25 -1.63 29.69
CA TYR A 61 25.26 -0.66 30.18
C TYR A 61 24.80 -0.98 31.60
N GLU A 62 24.60 -2.26 31.92
CA GLU A 62 24.22 -2.71 33.26
C GLU A 62 25.35 -2.41 34.26
N ALA A 63 26.58 -2.80 33.94
CA ALA A 63 27.75 -2.52 34.77
C ALA A 63 28.02 -1.02 34.94
N ALA A 64 27.78 -0.21 33.90
CA ALA A 64 27.92 1.24 33.98
C ALA A 64 26.94 1.84 34.99
N LEU A 65 25.68 1.38 35.02
CA LEU A 65 24.70 1.89 35.96
C LEU A 65 25.03 1.55 37.42
N ASP A 66 25.60 0.37 37.67
CA ASP A 66 26.05 -0.03 39.01
C ASP A 66 27.26 0.77 39.50
N CYS A 67 28.03 1.35 38.57
CA CYS A 67 29.25 2.11 38.85
C CYS A 67 29.02 3.63 38.95
N LEU A 68 27.79 4.12 38.71
CA LEU A 68 27.45 5.54 38.80
C LEU A 68 27.13 5.97 40.24
N ASP A 69 27.57 7.16 40.59
CA ASP A 69 27.24 7.80 41.87
C ASP A 69 25.88 8.52 41.81
N TYR A 70 25.40 9.02 42.95
CA TYR A 70 24.21 9.85 43.04
C TYR A 70 24.31 11.06 42.09
N HIS A 71 23.24 11.30 41.33
CA HIS A 71 23.11 12.27 40.25
C HIS A 71 24.10 12.06 39.09
N GLY A 72 24.64 10.85 38.97
CA GLY A 72 25.55 10.44 37.92
C GLY A 72 24.93 10.48 36.52
N THR A 73 25.78 10.62 35.50
CA THR A 73 25.34 10.72 34.10
C THR A 73 25.88 9.57 33.26
N LEU A 74 24.97 8.79 32.66
CA LEU A 74 25.28 7.76 31.68
C LEU A 74 25.21 8.34 30.26
N VAL A 75 26.29 8.24 29.50
CA VAL A 75 26.37 8.68 28.11
C VAL A 75 26.38 7.47 27.18
N ALA A 76 25.31 7.30 26.40
CA ALA A 76 25.17 6.21 25.44
C ALA A 76 25.83 6.58 24.10
N VAL A 77 26.95 5.92 23.78
CA VAL A 77 27.70 6.11 22.52
C VAL A 77 27.66 4.84 21.66
N GLY A 78 27.92 3.66 22.24
CA GLY A 78 27.83 2.38 21.54
C GLY A 78 26.40 1.86 21.49
N ILE A 79 25.91 1.34 20.35
CA ILE A 79 24.51 0.92 20.20
C ILE A 79 24.41 -0.61 20.30
N PRO A 80 23.74 -1.19 21.32
CA PRO A 80 23.48 -2.63 21.36
C PRO A 80 22.57 -3.10 20.23
N PRO A 81 22.59 -4.39 19.85
CA PRO A 81 21.69 -4.94 18.84
C PRO A 81 20.21 -4.69 19.19
N PRO A 82 19.32 -4.45 18.19
CA PRO A 82 17.92 -4.09 18.44
C PRO A 82 17.10 -5.13 19.22
N THR A 83 17.55 -6.38 19.26
CA THR A 83 16.90 -7.50 19.97
C THR A 83 17.33 -7.62 21.44
N SER A 84 18.38 -6.90 21.84
CA SER A 84 18.94 -6.98 23.18
C SER A 84 18.16 -6.10 24.16
N LYS A 85 17.90 -6.60 25.38
CA LYS A 85 17.23 -5.87 26.47
C LYS A 85 18.25 -5.53 27.54
N ILE A 86 18.15 -4.35 28.15
CA ILE A 86 18.94 -3.94 29.32
C ILE A 86 18.07 -4.12 30.56
N LEU A 87 18.50 -4.93 31.52
CA LEU A 87 17.73 -5.26 32.70
C LEU A 87 18.08 -4.31 33.85
N ILE A 88 17.23 -3.32 34.09
CA ILE A 88 17.43 -2.33 35.15
C ILE A 88 16.14 -2.16 35.94
N HIS A 89 16.24 -2.18 37.26
CA HIS A 89 15.12 -1.80 38.11
C HIS A 89 14.96 -0.27 38.09
N PRO A 90 13.75 0.28 37.88
CA PRO A 90 13.57 1.73 37.69
C PRO A 90 13.82 2.57 38.94
N LEU A 91 13.67 2.00 40.15
CA LEU A 91 13.87 2.73 41.41
C LEU A 91 15.29 3.32 41.55
N PRO A 92 16.40 2.56 41.35
CA PRO A 92 17.75 3.13 41.34
C PRO A 92 17.95 4.36 40.43
N LEU A 93 17.30 4.41 39.27
CA LEU A 93 17.40 5.56 38.36
C LEU A 93 16.76 6.82 38.97
N ILE A 94 15.66 6.64 39.69
CA ILE A 94 14.87 7.71 40.31
C ILE A 94 15.52 8.14 41.63
N ASP A 95 15.78 7.18 42.52
CA ASP A 95 16.29 7.42 43.87
C ASP A 95 17.69 8.04 43.85
N TYR A 96 18.51 7.64 42.87
CA TYR A 96 19.85 8.20 42.68
C TYR A 96 19.87 9.34 41.66
N GLY A 97 18.73 9.74 41.09
CA GLY A 97 18.63 10.85 40.15
C GLY A 97 19.56 10.73 38.93
N ILE A 98 19.70 9.53 38.39
CA ILE A 98 20.60 9.22 37.26
C ILE A 98 20.09 9.87 35.98
N ARG A 99 20.98 10.52 35.23
CA ARG A 99 20.68 11.10 33.91
C ARG A 99 21.21 10.21 32.81
N ILE A 100 20.36 9.81 31.87
CA ILE A 100 20.76 9.09 30.67
C ILE A 100 20.70 10.03 29.48
N ILE A 101 21.82 10.20 28.78
CA ILE A 101 21.92 11.06 27.60
C ILE A 101 22.46 10.27 26.41
N GLY A 102 21.83 10.44 25.25
CA GLY A 102 22.37 9.97 23.97
C GLY A 102 23.39 10.96 23.42
N SER A 103 24.42 10.46 22.76
CA SER A 103 25.36 11.29 22.01
C SER A 103 25.01 11.27 20.52
N ILE A 104 24.91 12.45 19.89
CA ILE A 104 25.13 12.61 18.45
C ILE A 104 26.63 12.80 18.29
N THR A 105 27.34 11.86 17.67
CA THR A 105 28.75 12.07 17.35
C THR A 105 28.86 12.97 16.11
N GLY A 106 29.06 14.26 16.38
CA GLY A 106 29.56 15.28 15.45
C GLY A 106 29.96 16.52 16.26
N HIS A 107 31.14 17.09 16.01
CA HIS A 107 31.64 18.27 16.72
C HIS A 107 31.17 19.57 16.04
N ARG A 108 31.22 20.71 16.75
CA ARG A 108 30.79 22.02 16.20
C ARG A 108 31.56 22.43 14.95
N GLU A 109 32.79 21.97 14.82
CA GLU A 109 33.60 22.13 13.62
C GLU A 109 33.00 21.35 12.45
N ASP A 110 32.47 20.13 12.64
CA ASP A 110 31.73 19.40 11.58
C ASP A 110 30.47 20.14 11.12
N ILE A 111 29.76 20.80 12.06
CA ILE A 111 28.54 21.54 11.72
C ILE A 111 28.88 22.83 10.97
N ALA A 112 29.96 23.51 11.37
CA ALA A 112 30.45 24.69 10.67
C ALA A 112 31.04 24.32 9.30
N GLU A 113 31.77 23.22 9.21
CA GLU A 113 32.31 22.67 7.96
C GLU A 113 31.18 22.21 7.03
N ALA A 114 30.13 21.56 7.55
CA ALA A 114 28.93 21.21 6.80
C ALA A 114 28.18 22.45 6.28
N ALA A 115 28.04 23.50 7.09
CA ALA A 115 27.45 24.77 6.65
C ALA A 115 28.32 25.47 5.60
N GLU A 116 29.64 25.39 5.73
CA GLU A 116 30.62 25.95 4.80
C GLU A 116 30.67 25.15 3.48
N PHE A 117 30.46 23.84 3.52
CA PHE A 117 30.27 23.00 2.35
C PHE A 117 28.97 23.33 1.61
N VAL A 118 27.87 23.65 2.31
CA VAL A 118 26.64 24.17 1.68
C VAL A 118 26.90 25.53 1.04
N ARG A 119 27.57 26.44 1.75
CA ARG A 119 27.92 27.79 1.26
C ARG A 119 28.83 27.76 0.02
N LYS A 120 29.76 26.81 -0.05
CA LYS A 120 30.67 26.58 -1.19
C LYS A 120 30.04 25.72 -2.30
N GLY A 121 28.79 25.28 -2.15
CA GLY A 121 28.10 24.43 -3.13
C GLY A 121 28.63 22.99 -3.22
N LEU A 122 29.44 22.58 -2.24
CA LEU A 122 30.02 21.24 -2.08
C LEU A 122 29.01 20.26 -1.43
N VAL A 123 28.07 20.77 -0.65
CA VAL A 123 26.84 20.09 -0.26
C VAL A 123 25.68 20.79 -0.97
N LYS A 124 25.24 20.21 -2.09
CA LYS A 124 23.99 20.59 -2.72
C LYS A 124 22.84 19.85 -2.02
N PRO A 125 21.66 20.47 -1.83
CA PRO A 125 20.47 19.68 -1.52
C PRO A 125 20.37 18.57 -2.55
N ARG A 126 20.08 17.33 -2.10
CA ARG A 126 19.82 16.22 -3.03
C ARG A 126 18.50 16.51 -3.75
N VAL A 127 18.58 17.36 -4.76
CA VAL A 127 17.71 17.30 -5.91
C VAL A 127 18.33 16.21 -6.77
N THR A 128 17.81 14.99 -6.64
CA THR A 128 18.20 13.93 -7.55
C THR A 128 17.46 14.21 -8.86
N VAL A 129 18.11 14.97 -9.75
CA VAL A 129 17.74 14.97 -11.15
C VAL A 129 18.32 13.68 -11.71
N ILE A 130 17.44 12.75 -11.97
CA ILE A 130 17.77 11.49 -12.62
C ILE A 130 17.35 11.61 -14.07
N ASP A 131 18.18 11.11 -14.97
CA ASP A 131 17.71 10.82 -16.31
C ASP A 131 16.54 9.84 -16.21
N ILE A 132 15.56 9.97 -17.10
CA ILE A 132 14.38 9.09 -17.09
C ILE A 132 14.78 7.60 -17.17
N GLN A 133 15.96 7.33 -17.72
CA GLN A 133 16.57 6.01 -17.85
C GLN A 133 16.97 5.40 -16.49
N ASP A 134 17.32 6.22 -15.49
CA ASP A 134 17.81 5.79 -14.17
C ASP A 134 16.69 5.68 -13.10
N LEU A 135 15.45 5.95 -13.49
CA LEU A 135 14.31 6.00 -12.55
C LEU A 135 14.00 4.65 -11.89
N GLY A 136 14.29 3.54 -12.58
CA GLY A 136 14.13 2.19 -12.04
C GLY A 136 14.92 1.95 -10.74
N GLN A 137 16.14 2.49 -10.66
CA GLN A 137 17.02 2.32 -9.49
C GLN A 137 16.55 3.14 -8.28
N TYR A 138 15.90 4.29 -8.52
CA TYR A 138 15.47 5.22 -7.48
C TYR A 138 13.99 5.11 -7.09
N ALA A 139 13.20 4.37 -7.87
CA ALA A 139 11.77 4.15 -7.62
C ALA A 139 11.46 3.67 -6.19
N GLY A 140 12.32 2.83 -5.59
CA GLY A 140 12.17 2.34 -4.22
C GLY A 140 12.28 3.42 -3.14
N ARG A 141 13.07 4.48 -3.38
CA ARG A 141 13.32 5.58 -2.43
C ARG A 141 12.27 6.70 -2.52
N VAL A 142 11.38 6.63 -3.50
CA VAL A 142 10.25 7.57 -3.66
C VAL A 142 9.25 7.48 -2.49
N ASN A 143 9.24 6.36 -1.78
CA ASN A 143 8.40 6.15 -0.60
C ASN A 143 8.87 6.94 0.64
N ASP A 144 10.15 7.32 0.70
CA ASP A 144 10.77 7.97 1.86
C ASP A 144 10.75 9.51 1.77
N MET A 145 10.28 10.07 0.66
CA MET A 145 10.22 11.52 0.47
C MET A 145 8.99 12.13 1.18
N GLU A 146 9.24 12.88 2.25
CA GLU A 146 8.23 13.75 2.87
C GLU A 146 7.93 14.96 1.98
N GLY A 147 6.65 15.36 1.89
CA GLY A 147 6.26 16.62 1.23
C GLY A 147 5.46 16.49 -0.06
N LYS A 148 4.35 15.72 -0.05
CA LYS A 148 3.34 15.84 -1.10
C LYS A 148 2.07 16.44 -0.50
N LEU A 149 1.96 17.77 -0.60
CA LEU A 149 0.70 18.46 -0.38
C LEU A 149 -0.29 17.98 -1.45
N VAL A 150 -1.51 17.75 -1.03
CA VAL A 150 -2.58 17.25 -1.86
C VAL A 150 -3.63 18.35 -1.95
N SER A 151 -4.13 18.61 -3.16
CA SER A 151 -5.06 19.71 -3.38
C SER A 151 -6.37 19.52 -2.64
N ASN A 152 -7.08 20.62 -2.38
CA ASN A 152 -8.44 20.62 -1.85
C ASN A 152 -9.45 19.80 -2.69
N TRP A 153 -9.14 19.42 -3.94
CA TRP A 153 -9.96 18.47 -4.73
C TRP A 153 -10.37 17.22 -3.94
N TYR A 154 -9.54 16.77 -2.99
CA TYR A 154 -9.82 15.58 -2.18
C TYR A 154 -10.92 15.78 -1.11
N ASP A 155 -11.25 17.03 -0.76
CA ASP A 155 -12.24 17.35 0.28
C ASP A 155 -13.65 16.87 -0.11
N THR A 156 -13.92 16.68 -1.40
CA THR A 156 -15.22 16.18 -1.90
C THR A 156 -15.46 14.71 -1.60
N TRP A 157 -14.44 13.97 -1.19
CA TRP A 157 -14.52 12.56 -0.79
C TRP A 157 -14.78 12.41 0.71
N THR A 158 -15.07 13.51 1.41
CA THR A 158 -15.54 13.49 2.80
C THR A 158 -17.02 13.14 2.84
N VAL A 159 -17.37 12.13 3.64
CA VAL A 159 -18.75 11.69 3.82
C VAL A 159 -19.27 12.21 5.15
N PRO A 160 -20.45 12.86 5.19
CA PRO A 160 -21.03 13.37 6.43
C PRO A 160 -21.16 12.27 7.50
N ASN A 161 -20.92 12.63 8.77
CA ASN A 161 -20.97 11.73 9.93
C ASN A 161 -19.93 10.58 9.92
N MET A 162 -18.89 10.67 9.09
CA MET A 162 -17.75 9.75 9.08
C MET A 162 -16.45 10.51 9.31
N THR A 163 -15.40 9.79 9.68
CA THR A 163 -14.04 10.36 9.73
C THR A 163 -13.50 10.57 8.31
N VAL A 164 -12.42 11.35 8.17
CA VAL A 164 -11.73 11.50 6.89
C VAL A 164 -11.13 10.17 6.45
N SER A 165 -11.35 9.79 5.18
CA SER A 165 -10.73 8.58 4.62
C SER A 165 -9.24 8.79 4.41
N PHE A 166 -8.43 7.73 4.48
CA PHE A 166 -7.01 7.85 4.13
C PHE A 166 -6.83 8.30 2.67
N PHE A 167 -7.78 7.99 1.77
CA PHE A 167 -7.77 8.46 0.39
C PHE A 167 -7.94 10.00 0.31
N ALA A 168 -8.88 10.55 1.07
CA ALA A 168 -9.20 11.98 1.12
C ALA A 168 -8.21 12.80 1.96
N ALA A 169 -7.49 12.16 2.90
CA ALA A 169 -6.59 12.84 3.82
C ALA A 169 -5.47 13.57 3.06
N THR A 170 -5.48 14.91 3.14
CA THR A 170 -4.51 15.78 2.50
C THR A 170 -3.22 15.91 3.32
N GLU A 171 -3.35 16.01 4.65
CA GLU A 171 -2.22 16.10 5.57
C GLU A 171 -1.40 14.79 5.60
N PRO A 172 -0.07 14.84 5.35
CA PRO A 172 0.76 13.62 5.29
C PRO A 172 0.76 12.77 6.56
N LYS A 173 0.74 13.40 7.75
CA LYS A 173 0.74 12.69 9.04
C LYS A 173 -0.57 11.91 9.25
N VAL A 174 -1.69 12.57 8.98
CA VAL A 174 -3.03 11.96 9.05
C VAL A 174 -3.13 10.82 8.05
N HIS A 175 -2.75 11.05 6.78
CA HIS A 175 -2.72 9.99 5.76
C HIS A 175 -1.88 8.78 6.21
N ARG A 176 -0.65 9.02 6.70
CA ARG A 176 0.27 7.95 7.13
C ARG A 176 -0.37 7.09 8.23
N HIS A 177 -0.97 7.72 9.24
CA HIS A 177 -1.65 6.99 10.30
C HIS A 177 -2.85 6.20 9.77
N LEU A 178 -3.79 6.85 9.08
CA LEU A 178 -5.02 6.20 8.59
C LEU A 178 -4.67 5.01 7.68
N ARG A 179 -3.67 5.17 6.81
CA ARG A 179 -3.14 4.08 5.98
C ARG A 179 -2.52 2.97 6.83
N SER A 180 -1.72 3.29 7.85
CA SER A 180 -1.11 2.27 8.70
C SER A 180 -2.13 1.42 9.45
N ARG A 181 -3.30 1.98 9.81
CA ARG A 181 -4.39 1.24 10.47
C ARG A 181 -4.89 0.07 9.63
N VAL A 182 -4.96 0.26 8.31
CA VAL A 182 -5.55 -0.73 7.39
C VAL A 182 -4.51 -1.60 6.68
N SER A 183 -3.25 -1.18 6.63
CA SER A 183 -2.22 -1.81 5.78
C SER A 183 -2.02 -3.31 6.05
N SER A 184 -2.17 -3.77 7.29
CA SER A 184 -2.03 -5.20 7.62
C SER A 184 -3.13 -6.06 6.98
N ALA A 185 -4.37 -5.55 6.90
CA ALA A 185 -5.49 -6.24 6.26
C ALA A 185 -5.32 -6.38 4.74
N TYR A 186 -4.57 -5.46 4.12
CA TYR A 186 -4.26 -5.48 2.68
C TYR A 186 -2.90 -6.13 2.34
N SER A 187 -2.19 -6.67 3.35
CA SER A 187 -0.93 -7.40 3.13
C SER A 187 -1.17 -8.66 2.31
N MET A 188 -0.20 -9.07 1.49
CA MET A 188 -0.34 -10.28 0.67
C MET A 188 -0.65 -11.52 1.51
N SER A 189 -0.02 -11.67 2.68
CA SER A 189 -0.33 -12.76 3.62
C SER A 189 -1.78 -12.75 4.09
N SER A 190 -2.36 -11.57 4.37
CA SER A 190 -3.76 -11.45 4.76
C SER A 190 -4.68 -11.79 3.60
N ILE A 191 -4.39 -11.28 2.40
CA ILE A 191 -5.21 -11.57 1.20
C ILE A 191 -5.19 -13.07 0.88
N LEU A 192 -4.02 -13.72 0.91
CA LEU A 192 -3.91 -15.16 0.65
C LEU A 192 -4.63 -16.01 1.69
N SER A 193 -4.67 -15.58 2.96
CA SER A 193 -5.48 -16.26 3.98
C SER A 193 -6.98 -16.22 3.68
N MET A 194 -7.41 -15.26 2.86
CA MET A 194 -8.79 -15.05 2.46
C MET A 194 -9.08 -15.53 1.02
N GLU A 195 -8.08 -16.09 0.34
CA GLU A 195 -8.20 -16.60 -1.03
C GLU A 195 -9.32 -17.64 -1.22
N PRO A 196 -9.60 -18.57 -0.27
CA PRO A 196 -10.74 -19.48 -0.39
C PRO A 196 -12.07 -18.76 -0.56
N PHE A 197 -12.23 -17.56 0.00
CA PHE A 197 -13.45 -16.78 -0.10
C PHE A 197 -13.61 -16.11 -1.47
N ILE A 198 -12.50 -15.78 -2.13
CA ILE A 198 -12.49 -15.36 -3.53
C ILE A 198 -12.90 -16.55 -4.40
N GLN A 199 -12.40 -17.75 -4.07
CA GLN A 199 -12.73 -18.98 -4.78
C GLN A 199 -14.22 -19.33 -4.69
N GLU A 200 -14.87 -19.13 -3.53
CA GLU A 200 -16.32 -19.34 -3.38
C GLU A 200 -17.14 -18.51 -4.40
N VAL A 201 -16.81 -17.23 -4.56
CA VAL A 201 -17.49 -16.34 -5.52
C VAL A 201 -17.15 -16.71 -6.96
N ALA A 202 -15.88 -17.08 -7.22
CA ALA A 202 -15.44 -17.52 -8.54
C ALA A 202 -16.18 -18.79 -8.98
N SER A 203 -16.26 -19.80 -8.11
CA SER A 203 -16.95 -21.06 -8.38
C SER A 203 -18.44 -20.86 -8.69
N GLU A 204 -19.09 -19.92 -8.02
CA GLU A 204 -20.48 -19.54 -8.31
C GLU A 204 -20.61 -18.89 -9.70
N LEU A 205 -19.71 -17.96 -10.02
CA LEU A 205 -19.65 -17.34 -11.34
C LEU A 205 -19.40 -18.37 -12.45
N TRP A 206 -18.48 -19.32 -12.24
CA TRP A 206 -18.23 -20.41 -13.18
C TRP A 206 -19.45 -21.32 -13.36
N GLY A 207 -20.26 -21.50 -12.31
CA GLY A 207 -21.58 -22.11 -12.42
C GLY A 207 -22.47 -21.37 -13.42
N ARG A 208 -22.60 -20.05 -13.30
CA ARG A 208 -23.35 -19.21 -14.23
C ARG A 208 -22.80 -19.26 -15.66
N PHE A 209 -21.49 -19.23 -15.82
CA PHE A 209 -20.88 -19.30 -17.16
C PHE A 209 -21.07 -20.66 -17.83
N ARG A 210 -21.14 -21.76 -17.08
CA ARG A 210 -21.55 -23.08 -17.60
C ARG A 210 -23.04 -23.15 -17.99
N GLU A 211 -23.90 -22.34 -17.39
CA GLU A 211 -25.29 -22.22 -17.84
C GLU A 211 -25.35 -21.46 -19.18
N PHE A 212 -24.63 -20.34 -19.29
CA PHE A 212 -24.58 -19.55 -20.53
C PHE A 212 -23.89 -20.26 -21.70
N SER A 213 -22.90 -21.11 -21.43
CA SER A 213 -22.23 -21.87 -22.48
C SER A 213 -23.18 -22.82 -23.22
N LYS A 214 -24.31 -23.21 -22.60
CA LYS A 214 -25.33 -24.08 -23.20
C LYS A 214 -26.29 -23.35 -24.13
N SER A 215 -26.60 -22.08 -23.86
CA SER A 215 -27.58 -21.31 -24.64
C SER A 215 -26.98 -20.57 -25.84
N SER A 216 -25.65 -20.42 -25.91
CA SER A 216 -24.95 -19.59 -26.90
C SER A 216 -25.42 -18.12 -26.96
N GLU A 217 -26.14 -17.67 -25.94
CA GLU A 217 -26.65 -16.30 -25.87
C GLU A 217 -25.51 -15.31 -25.53
N PRO A 218 -25.58 -14.06 -26.05
CA PRO A 218 -24.67 -13.00 -25.65
C PRO A 218 -24.72 -12.70 -24.14
N VAL A 219 -23.57 -12.81 -23.48
CA VAL A 219 -23.39 -12.51 -22.05
C VAL A 219 -22.79 -11.11 -21.88
N PRO A 220 -23.37 -10.24 -21.03
CA PRO A 220 -22.80 -8.93 -20.72
C PRO A 220 -21.63 -9.09 -19.75
N LEU A 221 -20.43 -9.43 -20.26
CA LEU A 221 -19.25 -9.69 -19.45
C LEU A 221 -18.89 -8.52 -18.53
N HIS A 222 -19.11 -7.28 -18.98
CA HIS A 222 -18.91 -6.08 -18.17
C HIS A 222 -19.72 -6.08 -16.87
N SER A 223 -20.97 -6.51 -16.91
CA SER A 223 -21.83 -6.61 -15.72
C SER A 223 -21.37 -7.74 -14.81
N TRP A 224 -21.10 -8.93 -15.37
CA TRP A 224 -20.70 -10.11 -14.60
C TRP A 224 -19.32 -9.95 -13.92
N ALA A 225 -18.36 -9.31 -14.58
CA ALA A 225 -17.07 -8.97 -13.96
C ALA A 225 -17.24 -7.98 -12.80
N ASN A 226 -18.21 -7.06 -12.90
CA ASN A 226 -18.52 -6.11 -11.83
C ASN A 226 -19.23 -6.80 -10.67
N TYR A 227 -20.22 -7.66 -10.95
CA TYR A 227 -20.90 -8.49 -9.94
C TYR A 227 -19.91 -9.36 -9.17
N PHE A 228 -19.00 -10.02 -9.87
CA PHE A 228 -17.91 -10.79 -9.28
C PHE A 228 -17.08 -9.95 -8.31
N ALA A 229 -16.53 -8.83 -8.77
CA ALA A 229 -15.66 -7.99 -7.95
C ALA A 229 -16.41 -7.40 -6.73
N PHE A 230 -17.67 -7.02 -6.89
CA PHE A 230 -18.50 -6.52 -5.78
C PHE A 230 -18.81 -7.61 -4.76
N ASP A 231 -19.12 -8.83 -5.18
CA ASP A 231 -19.35 -9.94 -4.26
C ASP A 231 -18.07 -10.40 -3.58
N VAL A 232 -16.93 -10.43 -4.29
CA VAL A 232 -15.61 -10.69 -3.67
C VAL A 232 -15.32 -9.65 -2.61
N VAL A 233 -15.43 -8.35 -2.93
CA VAL A 233 -15.20 -7.31 -1.94
C VAL A 233 -16.22 -7.41 -0.79
N GLY A 234 -17.50 -7.66 -1.03
CA GLY A 234 -18.49 -7.87 0.04
C GLY A 234 -18.11 -9.04 0.95
N GLN A 235 -17.67 -10.16 0.35
CA GLN A 235 -17.24 -11.36 1.04
C GLN A 235 -16.01 -11.10 1.91
N LEU A 236 -15.01 -10.37 1.41
CA LEU A 236 -13.75 -10.07 2.11
C LEU A 236 -13.87 -8.93 3.11
N ALA A 237 -14.61 -7.90 2.75
CA ALA A 237 -14.70 -6.65 3.48
C ALA A 237 -15.76 -6.64 4.56
N LEU A 238 -16.83 -7.42 4.41
CA LEU A 238 -18.04 -7.32 5.25
C LEU A 238 -18.59 -8.67 5.70
N GLY A 239 -17.84 -9.74 5.48
CA GLY A 239 -18.16 -11.08 5.98
C GLY A 239 -19.39 -11.70 5.31
N GLY A 240 -19.68 -11.34 4.07
CA GLY A 240 -20.68 -12.04 3.25
C GLY A 240 -20.94 -11.37 1.91
N ARG A 241 -21.23 -12.20 0.90
CA ARG A 241 -21.69 -11.81 -0.44
C ARG A 241 -22.89 -10.87 -0.36
N ILE A 242 -22.99 -9.97 -1.33
CA ILE A 242 -24.11 -9.05 -1.48
C ILE A 242 -25.21 -9.74 -2.31
N GLY A 243 -24.82 -10.65 -3.20
CA GLY A 243 -25.71 -11.50 -4.01
C GLY A 243 -25.79 -11.07 -5.47
N PHE A 244 -24.83 -10.28 -5.96
CA PHE A 244 -24.81 -9.80 -7.34
C PHE A 244 -24.66 -10.94 -8.36
N VAL A 245 -23.75 -11.89 -8.10
CA VAL A 245 -23.55 -13.07 -8.96
C VAL A 245 -24.74 -14.03 -8.85
N GLU A 246 -25.25 -14.20 -7.63
CA GLU A 246 -26.39 -15.08 -7.36
C GLU A 246 -27.63 -14.64 -8.16
N HIS A 247 -27.96 -13.35 -8.15
CA HIS A 247 -29.18 -12.85 -8.81
C HIS A 247 -28.93 -12.37 -10.25
N GLY A 248 -27.68 -12.12 -10.64
CA GLY A 248 -27.33 -11.60 -11.96
C GLY A 248 -27.77 -10.15 -12.20
N GLU A 249 -27.99 -9.36 -11.14
CA GLU A 249 -28.49 -7.99 -11.22
C GLU A 249 -27.82 -7.05 -10.21
N ASP A 250 -27.93 -5.74 -10.44
CA ASP A 250 -27.48 -4.70 -9.49
C ASP A 250 -28.43 -4.63 -8.29
N ILE A 251 -28.11 -5.40 -7.24
CA ILE A 251 -28.88 -5.50 -6.00
C ILE A 251 -29.15 -4.12 -5.40
N GLY A 252 -30.44 -3.74 -5.37
CA GLY A 252 -30.89 -2.47 -4.80
C GLY A 252 -30.34 -1.22 -5.50
N GLY A 253 -29.76 -1.36 -6.70
CA GLY A 253 -29.10 -0.26 -7.42
C GLY A 253 -27.82 0.24 -6.75
N ILE A 254 -27.14 -0.60 -5.96
CA ILE A 254 -25.93 -0.22 -5.21
C ILE A 254 -24.80 0.20 -6.15
N ILE A 255 -24.52 -0.56 -7.21
CA ILE A 255 -23.44 -0.29 -8.17
C ILE A 255 -23.72 1.05 -8.86
N LYS A 256 -24.93 1.21 -9.40
CA LYS A 256 -25.34 2.47 -10.02
C LYS A 256 -25.23 3.66 -9.05
N SER A 257 -25.58 3.46 -7.78
CA SER A 257 -25.49 4.48 -6.74
C SER A 257 -24.06 4.93 -6.46
N ILE A 258 -23.13 3.97 -6.43
CA ILE A 258 -21.69 4.25 -6.27
C ILE A 258 -21.18 5.04 -7.48
N HIS A 259 -21.51 4.61 -8.71
CA HIS A 259 -21.07 5.29 -9.94
C HIS A 259 -21.59 6.74 -10.03
N ASP A 260 -22.87 6.98 -9.72
CA ASP A 260 -23.45 8.33 -9.70
C ASP A 260 -22.79 9.21 -8.63
N GLY A 261 -22.52 8.66 -7.43
CA GLY A 261 -21.85 9.37 -6.35
C GLY A 261 -20.40 9.74 -6.68
N PHE A 262 -19.64 8.79 -7.23
CA PHE A 262 -18.23 9.00 -7.61
C PHE A 262 -18.10 10.00 -8.75
N TYR A 263 -19.02 9.95 -9.72
CA TYR A 263 -19.08 10.96 -10.76
C TYR A 263 -19.31 12.37 -10.18
N LEU A 264 -20.26 12.52 -9.25
CA LEU A 264 -20.50 13.80 -8.60
C LEU A 264 -19.26 14.29 -7.84
N MET A 265 -18.72 13.46 -6.95
CA MET A 265 -17.57 13.83 -6.10
C MET A 265 -16.34 14.21 -6.93
N ALA A 266 -15.98 13.42 -7.95
CA ALA A 266 -14.80 13.67 -8.77
C ALA A 266 -14.89 14.98 -9.56
N ASN A 267 -16.09 15.34 -10.05
CA ASN A 267 -16.28 16.59 -10.79
C ASN A 267 -16.36 17.79 -9.86
N MET A 268 -17.06 17.67 -8.72
CA MET A 268 -17.20 18.76 -7.75
C MET A 268 -15.89 19.20 -7.14
N GLY A 269 -14.87 18.34 -7.08
CA GLY A 269 -13.53 18.72 -6.59
C GLY A 269 -12.86 19.84 -7.39
N ASN A 270 -13.29 20.07 -8.64
CA ASN A 270 -12.78 21.13 -9.51
C ASN A 270 -13.63 22.41 -9.51
N VAL A 271 -14.79 22.38 -8.85
CA VAL A 271 -15.72 23.52 -8.82
C VAL A 271 -15.39 24.39 -7.60
N PRO A 272 -15.35 25.73 -7.73
CA PRO A 272 -15.19 26.62 -6.58
C PRO A 272 -16.25 26.34 -5.51
N LEU A 273 -15.85 26.35 -4.24
CA LEU A 273 -16.67 26.00 -3.08
C LEU A 273 -17.15 24.52 -3.05
N GLN A 274 -16.81 23.71 -4.07
CA GLN A 274 -16.90 22.24 -4.06
C GLN A 274 -18.21 21.68 -3.48
N MET A 275 -18.14 20.82 -2.45
CA MET A 275 -19.33 20.22 -1.84
C MET A 275 -20.10 21.19 -0.92
N LEU A 276 -19.67 22.43 -0.70
CA LEU A 276 -20.44 23.39 0.11
C LEU A 276 -21.82 23.68 -0.48
N TRP A 277 -21.93 23.65 -1.82
CA TRP A 277 -23.21 23.76 -2.53
C TRP A 277 -24.19 22.64 -2.18
N PHE A 278 -23.69 21.48 -1.76
CA PHE A 278 -24.50 20.28 -1.47
C PHE A 278 -24.62 19.99 0.01
N ASN A 279 -23.59 20.29 0.81
CA ASN A 279 -23.51 19.93 2.24
C ASN A 279 -24.23 20.94 3.15
N ASN A 280 -24.76 22.05 2.63
CA ASN A 280 -25.58 22.97 3.40
C ASN A 280 -26.91 22.31 3.81
N SER A 281 -27.32 22.47 5.07
CA SER A 281 -28.56 21.92 5.63
C SER A 281 -29.82 22.23 4.82
N ILE A 282 -29.90 23.41 4.21
CA ILE A 282 -31.01 23.83 3.34
C ILE A 282 -30.99 23.01 2.05
N VAL A 283 -29.83 22.84 1.42
CA VAL A 283 -29.71 22.06 0.19
C VAL A 283 -29.94 20.58 0.48
N GLN A 284 -29.40 20.03 1.55
CA GLN A 284 -29.71 18.65 1.98
C GLN A 284 -31.20 18.46 2.24
N TRP A 285 -31.88 19.43 2.83
CA TRP A 285 -33.34 19.40 2.99
C TRP A 285 -34.06 19.46 1.64
N ILE A 286 -33.67 20.34 0.71
CA ILE A 286 -34.25 20.41 -0.63
C ILE A 286 -34.02 19.10 -1.39
N LEU A 287 -32.81 18.56 -1.38
CA LEU A 287 -32.47 17.32 -2.07
C LEU A 287 -33.22 16.11 -1.49
N LYS A 288 -33.39 16.07 -0.17
CA LYS A 288 -34.15 15.01 0.50
C LYS A 288 -35.63 15.05 0.14
N ASN A 289 -36.23 16.24 0.06
CA ASN A 289 -37.66 16.42 -0.18
C ASN A 289 -38.04 16.51 -1.67
N PHE A 290 -37.13 16.99 -2.53
CA PHE A 290 -37.40 17.33 -3.93
C PHE A 290 -36.35 16.81 -4.94
N GLY A 291 -35.21 16.28 -4.50
CA GLY A 291 -34.08 15.89 -5.36
C GLY A 291 -34.23 14.58 -6.16
N GLY A 292 -35.40 13.93 -6.11
CA GLY A 292 -35.68 12.69 -6.83
C GLY A 292 -34.86 11.47 -6.33
N LYS A 293 -35.06 10.32 -6.98
CA LYS A 293 -34.42 9.04 -6.58
C LYS A 293 -32.89 9.04 -6.79
N ARG A 294 -32.37 9.82 -7.75
CA ARG A 294 -30.96 9.82 -8.16
C ARG A 294 -30.02 10.45 -7.12
N LEU A 295 -30.43 11.52 -6.43
CA LEU A 295 -29.61 12.15 -5.38
C LEU A 295 -29.67 11.43 -4.04
N ASN A 296 -30.66 10.55 -3.84
CA ASN A 296 -30.77 9.67 -2.66
C ASN A 296 -30.13 8.29 -2.88
N SER A 297 -29.51 8.03 -4.04
CA SER A 297 -29.02 6.70 -4.43
C SER A 297 -27.86 6.22 -3.54
N PHE A 298 -26.89 7.09 -3.22
CA PHE A 298 -25.78 6.74 -2.32
C PHE A 298 -26.25 6.36 -0.90
N ASN A 299 -27.41 6.85 -0.46
CA ASN A 299 -27.99 6.50 0.83
C ASN A 299 -28.39 5.02 0.94
N VAL A 300 -28.69 4.34 -0.17
CA VAL A 300 -29.01 2.89 -0.16
C VAL A 300 -27.78 2.11 0.26
N PHE A 301 -26.64 2.39 -0.39
CA PHE A 301 -25.36 1.81 -0.04
C PHE A 301 -24.96 2.11 1.41
N LEU A 302 -25.05 3.38 1.84
CA LEU A 302 -24.69 3.78 3.20
C LEU A 302 -25.56 3.11 4.28
N LYS A 303 -26.88 2.99 4.06
CA LYS A 303 -27.77 2.29 4.99
C LYS A 303 -27.46 0.80 5.09
N TRP A 304 -27.16 0.18 3.96
CA TRP A 304 -26.79 -1.23 3.94
C TRP A 304 -25.49 -1.47 4.70
N LEU A 305 -24.46 -0.62 4.47
CA LEU A 305 -23.19 -0.70 5.18
C LEU A 305 -23.36 -0.43 6.68
N ASP A 306 -24.17 0.56 7.05
CA ASP A 306 -24.45 0.90 8.44
C ASP A 306 -25.00 -0.27 9.23
N ARG A 307 -25.94 -1.02 8.62
CA ARG A 307 -26.49 -2.24 9.22
C ARG A 307 -25.40 -3.28 9.47
N ARG A 308 -24.53 -3.55 8.48
CA ARG A 308 -23.45 -4.55 8.59
C ARG A 308 -22.41 -4.17 9.64
N VAL A 309 -21.99 -2.90 9.67
CA VAL A 309 -21.04 -2.39 10.67
C VAL A 309 -21.65 -2.45 12.06
N THR A 310 -22.91 -2.04 12.23
CA THR A 310 -23.60 -2.08 13.53
C THR A 310 -23.72 -3.52 14.03
N GLU A 311 -24.15 -4.44 13.18
CA GLU A 311 -24.24 -5.87 13.54
C GLU A 311 -22.89 -6.42 14.01
N ARG A 312 -21.77 -6.04 13.38
CA ARG A 312 -20.43 -6.51 13.77
C ARG A 312 -19.96 -5.87 15.07
N MET A 313 -20.13 -4.56 15.24
CA MET A 313 -19.67 -3.85 16.44
C MET A 313 -20.48 -4.26 17.69
N THR A 314 -21.78 -4.55 17.53
CA THR A 314 -22.64 -4.95 18.65
C THR A 314 -22.45 -6.42 19.04
N ASN A 315 -22.41 -7.33 18.06
CA ASN A 315 -22.37 -8.77 18.33
C ASN A 315 -20.94 -9.34 18.44
N GLY A 316 -19.93 -8.53 18.10
CA GLY A 316 -18.56 -9.00 17.92
C GLY A 316 -18.41 -9.98 16.76
N LEU A 317 -17.23 -10.62 16.68
CA LEU A 317 -16.98 -11.66 15.68
C LEU A 317 -17.81 -12.92 15.95
N GLY A 318 -17.99 -13.29 17.23
CA GLY A 318 -18.64 -14.54 17.62
C GLY A 318 -17.95 -15.76 17.02
N THR A 319 -18.71 -16.67 16.42
CA THR A 319 -18.22 -17.83 15.65
C THR A 319 -17.92 -17.50 14.18
N LYS A 320 -18.08 -16.23 13.76
CA LYS A 320 -17.87 -15.83 12.36
C LYS A 320 -16.38 -15.85 12.03
N ARG A 321 -16.07 -16.15 10.76
CA ARG A 321 -14.70 -16.10 10.24
C ARG A 321 -14.12 -14.68 10.30
N ARG A 322 -12.82 -14.58 10.54
CA ARG A 322 -12.10 -13.31 10.52
C ARG A 322 -12.01 -12.75 9.09
N ASP A 323 -12.31 -11.47 8.93
CA ASP A 323 -12.37 -10.76 7.66
C ASP A 323 -11.84 -9.32 7.83
N MET A 324 -11.79 -8.53 6.76
CA MET A 324 -11.24 -7.17 6.85
C MET A 324 -12.10 -6.26 7.73
N LEU A 325 -13.43 -6.49 7.81
CA LEU A 325 -14.29 -5.74 8.74
C LEU A 325 -13.81 -5.91 10.18
N GLN A 326 -13.44 -7.12 10.56
CA GLN A 326 -12.94 -7.38 11.90
C GLN A 326 -11.65 -6.62 12.17
N HIS A 327 -10.74 -6.57 11.18
CA HIS A 327 -9.53 -5.76 11.28
C HIS A 327 -9.84 -4.27 11.46
N PHE A 328 -10.86 -3.75 10.76
CA PHE A 328 -11.27 -2.35 10.91
C PHE A 328 -11.89 -2.07 12.28
N VAL A 329 -12.69 -2.99 12.83
CA VAL A 329 -13.29 -2.85 14.17
C VAL A 329 -12.22 -2.92 15.28
N GLU A 330 -11.18 -3.73 15.12
CA GLU A 330 -10.09 -3.87 16.09
C GLU A 330 -9.00 -2.78 15.98
N ALA A 331 -9.10 -1.90 14.97
CA ALA A 331 -8.15 -0.83 14.78
C ALA A 331 -8.20 0.19 15.94
N LYS A 332 -7.11 0.97 16.07
CA LYS A 332 -6.99 2.06 17.03
C LYS A 332 -6.92 3.41 16.33
N ASP A 333 -7.44 4.45 16.98
CA ASP A 333 -7.35 5.83 16.52
C ASP A 333 -5.98 6.47 16.81
N MET A 334 -5.81 7.75 16.45
CA MET A 334 -4.57 8.53 16.66
C MET A 334 -4.15 8.62 18.13
N SER A 335 -5.10 8.51 19.06
CA SER A 335 -4.87 8.56 20.51
C SER A 335 -4.65 7.16 21.13
N GLY A 336 -4.63 6.12 20.29
CA GLY A 336 -4.48 4.73 20.73
C GLY A 336 -5.77 4.11 21.30
N GLN A 337 -6.90 4.81 21.19
CA GLN A 337 -8.21 4.33 21.65
C GLN A 337 -8.90 3.47 20.58
N PRO A 338 -9.88 2.62 20.95
CA PRO A 338 -10.68 1.90 19.97
C PRO A 338 -11.36 2.85 18.97
N VAL A 339 -11.39 2.44 17.70
CA VAL A 339 -12.04 3.23 16.65
C VAL A 339 -13.55 3.41 16.89
N LYS A 340 -14.10 4.52 16.40
CA LYS A 340 -15.54 4.79 16.46
C LYS A 340 -16.26 4.17 15.27
N LYS A 341 -17.58 4.04 15.34
CA LYS A 341 -18.39 3.53 14.21
C LYS A 341 -18.12 4.29 12.90
N GLY A 342 -17.94 5.62 12.97
CA GLY A 342 -17.61 6.45 11.80
C GLY A 342 -16.26 6.12 11.15
N ASP A 343 -15.27 5.63 11.91
CA ASP A 343 -14.00 5.13 11.37
C ASP A 343 -14.18 3.81 10.62
N VAL A 344 -14.98 2.88 11.15
CA VAL A 344 -15.23 1.59 10.49
C VAL A 344 -16.07 1.78 9.23
N MET A 345 -17.08 2.66 9.29
CA MET A 345 -17.93 3.01 8.16
C MET A 345 -17.13 3.55 6.98
N ILE A 346 -16.17 4.46 7.20
CA ILE A 346 -15.41 5.03 6.09
C ILE A 346 -14.52 3.98 5.41
N GLU A 347 -13.97 3.02 6.15
CA GLU A 347 -13.18 1.95 5.53
C GLU A 347 -14.05 1.00 4.71
N GLY A 348 -15.29 0.74 5.15
CA GLY A 348 -16.29 0.03 4.35
C GLY A 348 -16.67 0.75 3.06
N VAL A 349 -16.80 2.08 3.11
CA VAL A 349 -17.00 2.92 1.91
C VAL A 349 -15.79 2.84 0.97
N ASN A 350 -14.57 2.96 1.50
CA ASN A 350 -13.35 2.92 0.69
C ASN A 350 -13.20 1.59 -0.06
N ILE A 351 -13.35 0.46 0.65
CA ILE A 351 -13.09 -0.84 0.07
C ILE A 351 -14.13 -1.23 -0.98
N LEU A 352 -15.43 -1.01 -0.72
CA LEU A 352 -16.49 -1.30 -1.69
C LEU A 352 -16.52 -0.31 -2.85
N GLY A 353 -16.38 0.98 -2.55
CA GLY A 353 -16.45 2.02 -3.58
C GLY A 353 -15.23 2.04 -4.51
N ALA A 354 -14.04 1.72 -4.01
CA ALA A 354 -12.81 1.75 -4.82
C ALA A 354 -12.36 0.37 -5.32
N GLY A 355 -12.57 -0.69 -4.53
CA GLY A 355 -12.02 -2.02 -4.83
C GLY A 355 -12.72 -2.70 -6.02
N ALA A 356 -14.06 -2.75 -6.00
CA ALA A 356 -14.81 -3.57 -6.95
C ALA A 356 -14.71 -3.05 -8.39
N ASP A 357 -14.93 -1.75 -8.62
CA ASP A 357 -14.89 -1.16 -9.96
C ASP A 357 -13.48 -1.20 -10.57
N THR A 358 -12.44 -0.97 -9.77
CA THR A 358 -11.06 -0.97 -10.30
C THR A 358 -10.61 -2.37 -10.69
N THR A 359 -10.96 -3.39 -9.90
CA THR A 359 -10.70 -4.80 -10.23
C THR A 359 -11.51 -5.26 -11.44
N SER A 360 -12.81 -4.94 -11.52
CA SER A 360 -13.64 -5.33 -12.67
C SER A 360 -13.10 -4.76 -13.99
N ILE A 361 -12.67 -3.49 -13.98
CA ILE A 361 -12.02 -2.86 -15.15
C ILE A 361 -10.72 -3.57 -15.50
N GLY A 362 -9.93 -3.99 -14.50
CA GLY A 362 -8.72 -4.78 -14.70
C GLY A 362 -8.99 -6.13 -15.37
N ILE A 363 -10.00 -6.86 -14.88
CA ILE A 363 -10.46 -8.12 -15.50
C ILE A 363 -10.88 -7.87 -16.95
N LEU A 364 -11.73 -6.87 -17.18
CA LEU A 364 -12.23 -6.54 -18.51
C LEU A 364 -11.13 -6.04 -19.45
N ALA A 365 -10.09 -5.37 -18.93
CA ALA A 365 -8.93 -4.99 -19.72
C ALA A 365 -8.20 -6.23 -20.24
N VAL A 366 -7.97 -7.23 -19.38
CA VAL A 366 -7.32 -8.48 -19.78
C VAL A 366 -8.19 -9.27 -20.75
N MET A 367 -9.48 -9.43 -20.43
CA MET A 367 -10.45 -10.12 -21.29
C MET A 367 -10.54 -9.44 -22.67
N GLY A 368 -10.64 -8.12 -22.72
CA GLY A 368 -10.73 -7.37 -23.97
C GLY A 368 -9.49 -7.54 -24.83
N ALA A 369 -8.30 -7.47 -24.22
CA ALA A 369 -7.06 -7.64 -24.93
C ALA A 369 -6.88 -9.08 -25.43
N ILE A 370 -7.05 -10.09 -24.59
CA ILE A 370 -6.80 -11.48 -24.99
C ILE A 370 -7.83 -12.00 -26.00
N LEU A 371 -9.12 -11.62 -25.87
CA LEU A 371 -10.17 -12.07 -26.78
C LEU A 371 -10.08 -11.44 -28.18
N THR A 372 -9.35 -10.33 -28.30
CA THR A 372 -9.06 -9.68 -29.60
C THR A 372 -7.73 -10.12 -30.21
N HIS A 373 -6.97 -10.99 -29.54
CA HIS A 373 -5.68 -11.52 -30.00
C HIS A 373 -5.66 -13.06 -29.97
N PRO A 374 -6.23 -13.74 -30.99
CA PRO A 374 -6.41 -15.20 -30.98
C PRO A 374 -5.14 -16.01 -30.73
N ALA A 375 -4.01 -15.60 -31.32
CA ALA A 375 -2.71 -16.28 -31.13
C ALA A 375 -2.21 -16.18 -29.69
N ALA A 376 -2.39 -15.01 -29.05
CA ALA A 376 -2.05 -14.82 -27.64
C ALA A 376 -2.97 -15.65 -26.74
N LYS A 377 -4.28 -15.70 -27.04
CA LYS A 377 -5.23 -16.55 -26.33
C LYS A 377 -4.82 -18.02 -26.37
N GLU A 378 -4.48 -18.54 -27.55
CA GLU A 378 -4.02 -19.93 -27.70
C GLU A 378 -2.76 -20.20 -26.87
N LYS A 379 -1.79 -19.29 -26.88
CA LYS A 379 -0.56 -19.39 -26.07
C LYS A 379 -0.86 -19.39 -24.58
N LEU A 380 -1.77 -18.52 -24.11
CA LEU A 380 -2.22 -18.48 -22.72
C LEU A 380 -2.91 -19.78 -22.31
N CYS A 381 -3.85 -20.27 -23.11
CA CYS A 381 -4.53 -21.54 -22.84
C CYS A 381 -3.53 -22.71 -22.74
N LYS A 382 -2.54 -22.79 -23.63
CA LYS A 382 -1.49 -23.83 -23.57
C LYS A 382 -0.66 -23.75 -22.29
N GLU A 383 -0.25 -22.55 -21.87
CA GLU A 383 0.48 -22.38 -20.61
C GLU A 383 -0.37 -22.82 -19.40
N LEU A 384 -1.65 -22.44 -19.37
CA LEU A 384 -2.57 -22.84 -18.30
C LEU A 384 -2.81 -24.35 -18.28
N ASP A 385 -3.02 -24.98 -19.43
CA ASP A 385 -3.26 -26.42 -19.51
C ASP A 385 -2.04 -27.21 -19.01
N GLN A 386 -0.84 -26.78 -19.40
CA GLN A 386 0.41 -27.38 -18.91
C GLN A 386 0.57 -27.16 -17.40
N ALA A 387 0.26 -25.97 -16.88
CA ALA A 387 0.34 -25.69 -15.45
C ALA A 387 -0.61 -26.56 -14.62
N TYR A 388 -1.86 -26.75 -15.07
CA TYR A 388 -2.81 -27.63 -14.38
C TYR A 388 -2.32 -29.08 -14.35
N LYS A 389 -1.70 -29.54 -15.43
CA LYS A 389 -1.08 -30.88 -15.48
C LYS A 389 0.10 -31.01 -14.52
N ASP A 390 1.02 -30.04 -14.53
CA ASP A 390 2.23 -30.07 -13.68
C ASP A 390 1.91 -29.99 -12.19
N LEU A 391 0.82 -29.29 -11.83
CA LEU A 391 0.30 -29.19 -10.47
C LEU A 391 -0.56 -30.40 -10.06
N GLY A 392 -0.84 -31.34 -10.96
CA GLY A 392 -1.72 -32.48 -10.69
C GLY A 392 -3.18 -32.11 -10.44
N LEU A 393 -3.62 -30.97 -10.99
CA LEU A 393 -4.99 -30.46 -10.86
C LEU A 393 -5.93 -31.02 -11.94
N GLU A 394 -5.37 -31.67 -12.97
CA GLU A 394 -6.13 -32.27 -14.08
C GLU A 394 -7.14 -33.33 -13.58
N GLY A 395 -8.40 -33.21 -13.98
CA GLY A 395 -9.47 -34.12 -13.55
C GLY A 395 -9.91 -33.96 -12.09
N THR A 396 -9.38 -32.99 -11.35
CA THR A 396 -9.79 -32.68 -9.97
C THR A 396 -10.84 -31.56 -9.95
N SER A 397 -11.52 -31.39 -8.82
CA SER A 397 -12.37 -30.20 -8.57
C SER A 397 -11.58 -29.02 -7.96
N SER A 398 -10.26 -29.17 -7.80
CA SER A 398 -9.39 -28.13 -7.25
C SER A 398 -8.93 -27.17 -8.34
N GLU A 399 -8.78 -25.91 -7.98
CA GLU A 399 -8.35 -24.84 -8.89
C GLU A 399 -6.94 -24.36 -8.59
N ILE A 400 -6.32 -23.71 -9.56
CA ILE A 400 -5.02 -23.08 -9.37
C ILE A 400 -5.11 -21.96 -8.32
N ASP A 401 -4.20 -22.01 -7.35
CA ASP A 401 -4.02 -20.96 -6.34
C ASP A 401 -3.21 -19.79 -6.93
N PHE A 402 -3.37 -18.60 -6.34
CA PHE A 402 -2.69 -17.40 -6.80
C PHE A 402 -1.17 -17.55 -6.86
N LYS A 403 -0.57 -18.19 -5.86
CA LYS A 403 0.89 -18.37 -5.78
C LYS A 403 1.48 -19.14 -6.95
N ASP A 404 0.68 -19.98 -7.61
CA ASP A 404 1.12 -20.73 -8.77
C ASP A 404 0.71 -20.01 -10.06
N ALA A 405 -0.49 -19.41 -10.09
CA ALA A 405 -0.91 -18.56 -11.21
C ALA A 405 0.02 -17.36 -11.45
N GLU A 406 0.49 -16.67 -10.40
CA GLU A 406 1.37 -15.50 -10.54
C GLU A 406 2.78 -15.84 -11.09
N LYS A 407 3.19 -17.11 -10.98
CA LYS A 407 4.48 -17.60 -11.50
C LYS A 407 4.43 -17.95 -12.98
N LEU A 408 3.24 -18.08 -13.56
CA LEU A 408 3.08 -18.37 -14.99
C LEU A 408 3.52 -17.17 -15.81
N PRO A 409 4.65 -17.25 -16.53
CA PRO A 409 5.27 -16.07 -17.15
C PRO A 409 4.36 -15.35 -18.14
N TYR A 410 3.63 -16.10 -18.96
CA TYR A 410 2.77 -15.52 -19.98
C TYR A 410 1.46 -14.96 -19.40
N LEU A 411 0.81 -15.65 -18.46
CA LEU A 411 -0.34 -15.10 -17.72
C LEU A 411 0.04 -13.79 -17.01
N ALA A 412 1.13 -13.77 -16.25
CA ALA A 412 1.58 -12.58 -15.53
C ALA A 412 1.87 -11.41 -16.50
N ALA A 413 2.47 -11.72 -17.66
CA ALA A 413 2.72 -10.76 -18.72
C ALA A 413 1.43 -10.22 -19.36
N VAL A 414 0.45 -11.10 -19.64
CA VAL A 414 -0.87 -10.75 -20.20
C VAL A 414 -1.63 -9.83 -19.25
N VAL A 415 -1.67 -10.16 -17.96
CA VAL A 415 -2.32 -9.33 -16.94
C VAL A 415 -1.66 -7.95 -16.88
N LYS A 416 -0.34 -7.93 -16.76
CA LYS A 416 0.43 -6.68 -16.62
C LYS A 416 0.29 -5.77 -17.84
N GLU A 417 0.41 -6.32 -19.05
CA GLU A 417 0.34 -5.52 -20.28
C GLU A 417 -1.06 -4.94 -20.51
N SER A 418 -2.09 -5.73 -20.24
CA SER A 418 -3.48 -5.27 -20.39
C SER A 418 -3.80 -4.14 -19.43
N MET A 419 -3.38 -4.26 -18.16
CA MET A 419 -3.57 -3.21 -17.15
C MET A 419 -2.61 -2.01 -17.32
N ARG A 420 -1.48 -2.18 -18.03
CA ARG A 420 -0.63 -1.06 -18.46
C ARG A 420 -1.40 -0.18 -19.44
N LEU A 421 -1.96 -0.78 -20.49
CA LEU A 421 -2.68 -0.05 -21.54
C LEU A 421 -4.06 0.42 -21.08
N HIS A 422 -4.76 -0.30 -20.22
CA HIS A 422 -6.07 0.12 -19.73
C HIS A 422 -6.05 0.28 -18.20
N PRO A 423 -5.42 1.35 -17.67
CA PRO A 423 -5.44 1.59 -16.23
C PRO A 423 -6.85 1.92 -15.76
N SER A 424 -7.27 1.34 -14.63
CA SER A 424 -8.66 1.47 -14.14
C SER A 424 -9.04 2.90 -13.74
N ILE A 425 -8.06 3.72 -13.35
CA ILE A 425 -8.23 5.15 -13.07
C ILE A 425 -7.50 5.94 -14.16
N SER A 426 -8.26 6.63 -15.01
CA SER A 426 -7.70 7.57 -16.00
C SER A 426 -7.67 9.01 -15.48
N TYR A 427 -8.32 9.27 -14.35
CA TYR A 427 -8.33 10.59 -13.74
C TYR A 427 -6.94 10.98 -13.22
N GLN A 428 -6.57 12.22 -13.46
CA GLN A 428 -5.29 12.78 -13.07
C GLN A 428 -5.36 13.17 -11.59
N LEU A 429 -4.58 12.50 -10.74
CA LEU A 429 -4.63 12.69 -9.28
C LEU A 429 -3.85 13.96 -8.87
N PRO A 430 -4.51 15.05 -8.44
CA PRO A 430 -3.85 16.33 -8.23
C PRO A 430 -2.97 16.38 -6.98
N ARG A 431 -1.84 17.07 -7.10
CA ARG A 431 -0.85 17.36 -6.05
C ARG A 431 -0.56 18.84 -6.07
N VAL A 432 -0.27 19.41 -4.90
CA VAL A 432 0.14 20.81 -4.77
C VAL A 432 1.65 20.85 -4.62
N VAL A 433 2.29 21.71 -5.39
CA VAL A 433 3.73 21.97 -5.28
C VAL A 433 4.01 22.67 -3.95
N PRO A 434 4.84 22.10 -3.06
CA PRO A 434 5.19 22.72 -1.79
C PRO A 434 6.15 23.91 -1.99
N GLU A 435 6.30 24.74 -0.95
CA GLU A 435 7.38 25.73 -0.86
C GLU A 435 8.76 25.02 -0.86
N PRO A 436 9.80 25.57 -1.53
CA PRO A 436 9.86 26.85 -2.24
C PRO A 436 9.50 26.76 -3.74
N GLY A 437 8.84 25.68 -4.18
CA GLY A 437 8.66 25.32 -5.59
C GLY A 437 9.50 24.11 -5.95
N ILE A 438 9.36 23.62 -7.18
CA ILE A 438 10.12 22.45 -7.66
C ILE A 438 10.58 22.66 -9.10
N TYR A 439 11.81 22.25 -9.41
CA TYR A 439 12.27 22.12 -10.79
C TYR A 439 11.92 20.72 -11.32
N ILE A 440 11.30 20.66 -12.49
CA ILE A 440 11.11 19.43 -13.26
C ILE A 440 11.89 19.61 -14.57
N GLY A 441 13.05 18.95 -14.67
CA GLY A 441 14.02 19.25 -15.72
C GLY A 441 14.48 20.72 -15.63
N GLU A 442 14.34 21.46 -16.72
CA GLU A 442 14.66 22.88 -16.81
C GLU A 442 13.51 23.81 -16.37
N HIS A 443 12.34 23.28 -16.06
CA HIS A 443 11.15 24.09 -15.75
C HIS A 443 10.95 24.25 -14.25
N PHE A 444 10.95 25.51 -13.79
CA PHE A 444 10.55 25.84 -12.42
C PHE A 444 9.02 25.90 -12.30
N ILE A 445 8.48 25.10 -11.39
CA ILE A 445 7.06 25.11 -11.04
C ILE A 445 6.91 25.81 -9.68
N LYS A 446 6.10 26.87 -9.67
CA LYS A 446 5.90 27.73 -8.49
C LYS A 446 5.16 26.98 -7.36
N PRO A 447 5.44 27.31 -6.09
CA PRO A 447 4.61 26.87 -4.96
C PRO A 447 3.12 27.09 -5.21
N GLY A 448 2.28 26.20 -4.69
CA GLY A 448 0.83 26.29 -4.82
C GLY A 448 0.28 25.83 -6.18
N SER A 449 1.13 25.60 -7.18
CA SER A 449 0.71 25.04 -8.47
C SER A 449 0.12 23.63 -8.29
N ILE A 450 -0.93 23.31 -9.03
CA ILE A 450 -1.52 21.96 -9.06
C ILE A 450 -0.87 21.17 -10.20
N CYS A 451 -0.30 20.02 -9.87
CA CYS A 451 0.32 19.10 -10.82
C CYS A 451 -0.29 17.71 -10.68
N SER A 452 -0.43 17.00 -11.79
CA SER A 452 -0.96 15.64 -11.83
C SER A 452 -0.22 14.83 -12.89
N ILE A 453 -0.31 13.50 -12.78
CA ILE A 453 0.16 12.58 -13.82
C ILE A 453 -1.02 11.85 -14.44
N SER A 454 -0.94 11.59 -15.74
CA SER A 454 -1.87 10.71 -16.45
C SER A 454 -1.28 9.31 -16.49
N ALA A 455 -1.89 8.37 -15.78
CA ALA A 455 -1.45 6.97 -15.84
C ALA A 455 -1.53 6.42 -17.27
N THR A 456 -2.56 6.82 -18.02
CA THR A 456 -2.76 6.42 -19.42
C THR A 456 -1.59 6.86 -20.30
N SER A 457 -1.16 8.12 -20.16
CA SER A 457 -0.06 8.69 -20.95
C SER A 457 1.30 8.17 -20.49
N MET A 458 1.53 8.11 -19.18
CA MET A 458 2.80 7.61 -18.61
C MET A 458 3.03 6.16 -19.02
N ASN A 459 1.99 5.33 -18.88
CA ASN A 459 2.06 3.92 -19.24
C ASN A 459 2.24 3.69 -20.76
N ARG A 460 2.13 4.71 -21.61
CA ARG A 460 2.36 4.69 -23.06
C ARG A 460 3.58 5.48 -23.51
N SER A 461 4.38 5.97 -22.57
CA SER A 461 5.60 6.71 -22.92
C SER A 461 6.52 5.83 -23.77
N LYS A 462 6.86 6.30 -24.97
CA LYS A 462 7.80 5.61 -25.86
C LYS A 462 9.22 5.58 -25.29
N GLU A 463 9.56 6.55 -24.44
CA GLU A 463 10.85 6.60 -23.75
C GLU A 463 10.97 5.46 -22.72
N VAL A 464 9.86 5.07 -22.09
CA VAL A 464 9.84 4.04 -21.05
C VAL A 464 9.54 2.67 -21.62
N PHE A 465 8.52 2.57 -22.48
CA PHE A 465 7.98 1.30 -22.96
C PHE A 465 8.43 0.96 -24.39
N GLY A 466 9.23 1.81 -25.03
CA GLY A 466 9.75 1.60 -26.38
C GLY A 466 8.83 2.15 -27.49
N PRO A 467 9.26 2.08 -28.76
CA PRO A 467 8.53 2.66 -29.89
C PRO A 467 7.13 2.05 -30.10
N ASP A 468 6.94 0.79 -29.70
CA ASP A 468 5.70 0.02 -29.73
C ASP A 468 4.87 0.16 -28.43
N ALA A 469 5.05 1.25 -27.68
CA ALA A 469 4.37 1.47 -26.40
C ALA A 469 2.82 1.47 -26.47
N GLU A 470 2.24 1.77 -27.63
CA GLU A 470 0.78 1.72 -27.84
C GLU A 470 0.27 0.30 -28.14
N GLU A 471 1.16 -0.60 -28.55
CA GLU A 471 0.80 -1.97 -28.92
C GLU A 471 0.63 -2.83 -27.66
N TRP A 472 -0.40 -3.67 -27.66
CA TRP A 472 -0.57 -4.69 -26.64
C TRP A 472 0.34 -5.87 -26.95
N LYS A 473 1.43 -5.98 -26.18
CA LYS A 473 2.47 -6.99 -26.39
C LYS A 473 2.94 -7.59 -25.06
N PRO A 474 2.28 -8.65 -24.57
CA PRO A 474 2.64 -9.30 -23.30
C PRO A 474 4.13 -9.68 -23.23
N GLU A 475 4.71 -10.15 -24.33
CA GLU A 475 6.13 -10.52 -24.45
C GLU A 475 7.10 -9.43 -23.98
N ARG A 476 6.68 -8.16 -23.95
CA ARG A 476 7.46 -7.03 -23.40
C ARG A 476 7.96 -7.29 -21.98
N TRP A 477 7.22 -8.08 -21.21
CA TRP A 477 7.46 -8.37 -19.80
C TRP A 477 8.22 -9.68 -19.53
N ILE A 478 8.59 -10.41 -20.58
CA ILE A 478 9.28 -11.69 -20.47
C ILE A 478 10.75 -11.48 -20.87
N PRO A 479 11.71 -11.65 -19.94
CA PRO A 479 13.11 -11.44 -20.26
C PRO A 479 13.65 -12.59 -21.11
N VAL A 480 14.29 -12.26 -22.24
CA VAL A 480 15.04 -13.22 -23.07
C VAL A 480 16.55 -13.00 -22.91
N THR A 481 16.95 -11.76 -22.63
CA THR A 481 18.35 -11.35 -22.41
C THR A 481 18.53 -10.66 -21.06
N GLU A 482 19.77 -10.50 -20.59
CA GLU A 482 20.06 -9.67 -19.41
C GLU A 482 19.66 -8.20 -19.61
N TYR A 483 19.79 -7.70 -20.84
CA TYR A 483 19.31 -6.37 -21.20
C TYR A 483 17.80 -6.23 -20.99
N ASP A 484 17.01 -7.26 -21.33
CA ASP A 484 15.57 -7.26 -21.07
C ASP A 484 15.25 -7.22 -19.58
N GLN A 485 16.03 -7.91 -18.73
CA GLN A 485 15.80 -7.87 -17.29
C GLN A 485 15.95 -6.45 -16.74
N SER A 486 17.02 -5.74 -17.14
CA SER A 486 17.24 -4.35 -16.73
C SER A 486 16.13 -3.42 -17.25
N ARG A 487 15.78 -3.55 -18.54
CA ARG A 487 14.68 -2.80 -19.17
C ARG A 487 13.34 -3.04 -18.45
N ILE A 488 13.01 -4.30 -18.14
CA ILE A 488 11.79 -4.68 -17.41
C ILE A 488 11.80 -4.11 -15.99
N SER A 489 12.94 -4.11 -15.31
CA SER A 489 13.09 -3.49 -13.99
C SER A 489 12.75 -1.99 -14.05
N THR A 490 13.31 -1.26 -15.02
CA THR A 490 13.01 0.16 -15.24
C THR A 490 11.54 0.40 -15.58
N MET A 491 10.95 -0.38 -16.49
CA MET A 491 9.52 -0.29 -16.82
C MET A 491 8.64 -0.55 -15.59
N ASN A 492 8.96 -1.53 -14.75
CA ASN A 492 8.21 -1.80 -13.52
C ASN A 492 8.31 -0.63 -12.52
N GLY A 493 9.48 0.00 -12.39
CA GLY A 493 9.70 1.17 -11.53
C GLY A 493 8.94 2.42 -11.97
N LEU A 494 8.58 2.48 -13.25
CA LEU A 494 7.88 3.61 -13.89
C LEU A 494 6.40 3.33 -14.21
N LEU A 495 5.91 2.12 -13.91
CA LEU A 495 4.54 1.73 -14.17
C LEU A 495 3.59 2.38 -13.15
N THR A 496 2.62 3.13 -13.63
CA THR A 496 1.72 3.93 -12.78
C THR A 496 0.31 3.37 -12.63
N THR A 497 0.08 2.13 -13.08
CA THR A 497 -1.22 1.43 -13.00
C THR A 497 -1.82 1.40 -11.59
N PHE A 498 -0.98 1.24 -10.55
CA PHE A 498 -1.39 1.27 -9.15
C PHE A 498 -0.94 2.55 -8.41
N GLY A 499 -0.57 3.60 -9.15
CA GLY A 499 0.08 4.79 -8.60
C GLY A 499 1.49 4.48 -8.07
N MET A 500 2.12 5.48 -7.46
CA MET A 500 3.49 5.40 -6.95
C MET A 500 3.67 6.15 -5.61
N GLY A 501 4.73 5.80 -4.88
CA GLY A 501 5.11 6.46 -3.62
C GLY A 501 4.20 6.12 -2.44
N ALA A 502 4.23 6.99 -1.42
CA ALA A 502 3.46 6.82 -0.17
C ALA A 502 1.93 6.73 -0.37
N ARG A 503 1.41 7.18 -1.52
CA ARG A 503 -0.02 7.11 -1.89
C ARG A 503 -0.32 6.07 -2.97
N SER A 504 0.56 5.08 -3.16
CA SER A 504 0.30 3.92 -4.02
C SER A 504 -0.93 3.14 -3.55
N CYS A 505 -1.61 2.45 -4.47
CA CYS A 505 -2.84 1.71 -4.17
C CYS A 505 -2.61 0.69 -3.05
N VAL A 506 -3.39 0.80 -1.97
CA VAL A 506 -3.34 -0.17 -0.86
C VAL A 506 -3.96 -1.52 -1.26
N GLY A 507 -4.94 -1.49 -2.16
CA GLY A 507 -5.64 -2.68 -2.69
C GLY A 507 -4.90 -3.38 -3.84
N LYS A 508 -3.61 -3.11 -4.07
CA LYS A 508 -2.87 -3.74 -5.17
C LYS A 508 -2.87 -5.27 -5.08
N ASN A 509 -2.65 -5.83 -3.89
CA ASN A 509 -2.52 -7.27 -3.70
C ASN A 509 -3.85 -8.00 -3.96
N ILE A 510 -4.95 -7.50 -3.40
CA ILE A 510 -6.30 -8.07 -3.61
C ILE A 510 -6.67 -8.03 -5.11
N ALA A 511 -6.47 -6.90 -5.78
CA ALA A 511 -6.75 -6.79 -7.22
C ALA A 511 -5.91 -7.77 -8.05
N LEU A 512 -4.63 -7.95 -7.74
CA LEU A 512 -3.79 -8.91 -8.46
C LEU A 512 -4.25 -10.35 -8.24
N VAL A 513 -4.62 -10.73 -7.01
CA VAL A 513 -5.18 -12.05 -6.72
C VAL A 513 -6.46 -12.29 -7.52
N GLU A 514 -7.41 -11.35 -7.46
CA GLU A 514 -8.67 -11.45 -8.19
C GLU A 514 -8.47 -11.58 -9.71
N VAL A 515 -7.66 -10.70 -10.31
CA VAL A 515 -7.43 -10.69 -11.76
C VAL A 515 -6.72 -11.96 -12.22
N HIS A 516 -5.65 -12.40 -11.55
CA HIS A 516 -4.91 -13.60 -11.98
C HIS A 516 -5.78 -14.84 -11.87
N LYS A 517 -6.50 -15.02 -10.76
CA LYS A 517 -7.38 -16.17 -10.56
C LYS A 517 -8.53 -16.16 -11.56
N PHE A 518 -9.17 -15.01 -11.77
CA PHE A 518 -10.27 -14.90 -12.73
C PHE A 518 -9.78 -15.31 -14.12
N ILE A 519 -8.66 -14.76 -14.59
CA ILE A 519 -8.18 -15.00 -15.95
C ILE A 519 -7.67 -16.44 -16.11
N ALA A 520 -6.92 -16.96 -15.15
CA ALA A 520 -6.42 -18.34 -15.19
C ALA A 520 -7.57 -19.36 -15.24
N GLN A 521 -8.53 -19.23 -14.32
CA GLN A 521 -9.65 -20.18 -14.25
C GLN A 521 -10.64 -19.98 -15.39
N PHE A 522 -10.90 -18.74 -15.81
CA PHE A 522 -11.74 -18.48 -16.98
C PHE A 522 -11.16 -19.19 -18.21
N PHE A 523 -9.89 -18.96 -18.55
CA PHE A 523 -9.30 -19.55 -19.75
C PHE A 523 -8.97 -21.03 -19.59
N ARG A 524 -8.92 -21.58 -18.38
CA ARG A 524 -8.88 -23.04 -18.17
C ARG A 524 -10.19 -23.69 -18.60
N HIS A 525 -11.32 -23.15 -18.14
CA HIS A 525 -12.64 -23.81 -18.28
C HIS A 525 -13.47 -23.32 -19.46
N PHE A 526 -13.20 -22.11 -19.95
CA PHE A 526 -14.03 -21.43 -20.93
C PHE A 526 -13.20 -20.84 -22.07
N ASP A 527 -13.85 -20.75 -23.21
CA ASP A 527 -13.46 -19.87 -24.30
C ASP A 527 -14.56 -18.83 -24.51
N ALA A 528 -14.20 -17.69 -25.10
CA ALA A 528 -15.15 -16.66 -25.48
C ALA A 528 -14.80 -15.98 -26.79
N ILE A 529 -15.81 -15.36 -27.40
CA ILE A 529 -15.68 -14.53 -28.58
C ILE A 529 -16.47 -13.24 -28.36
N VAL A 530 -15.86 -12.09 -28.65
CA VAL A 530 -16.55 -10.79 -28.65
C VAL A 530 -17.67 -10.79 -29.70
N THR A 531 -18.86 -10.35 -29.33
CA THR A 531 -20.00 -10.34 -30.27
C THR A 531 -19.86 -9.23 -31.31
N ASN A 532 -19.21 -8.13 -30.97
CA ASN A 532 -18.88 -7.04 -31.88
C ASN A 532 -17.35 -6.91 -32.01
N LYS A 533 -16.78 -7.30 -33.15
CA LYS A 533 -15.31 -7.22 -33.37
C LYS A 533 -14.82 -5.81 -33.71
N GLU A 534 -15.65 -4.98 -34.35
CA GLU A 534 -15.28 -3.62 -34.74
C GLU A 534 -15.23 -2.69 -33.53
N ARG A 535 -16.18 -2.89 -32.61
CA ARG A 535 -16.26 -2.17 -31.33
C ARG A 535 -16.56 -3.14 -30.19
N PRO A 536 -15.53 -3.81 -29.66
CA PRO A 536 -15.71 -4.83 -28.62
C PRO A 536 -16.29 -4.29 -27.29
N TRP A 537 -16.09 -3.01 -27.01
CA TRP A 537 -16.72 -2.31 -25.89
C TRP A 537 -16.75 -0.78 -26.13
N ALA A 538 -17.50 -0.08 -25.28
CA ALA A 538 -17.41 1.37 -25.11
C ALA A 538 -16.73 1.70 -23.79
N THR A 539 -15.85 2.71 -23.77
CA THR A 539 -15.23 3.20 -22.54
C THR A 539 -15.85 4.52 -22.14
N LYS A 540 -16.32 4.60 -20.89
CA LYS A 540 -16.81 5.83 -20.28
C LYS A 540 -15.85 6.25 -19.17
N SER A 541 -15.15 7.37 -19.38
CA SER A 541 -14.28 7.94 -18.34
C SER A 541 -15.09 8.84 -17.41
N GLN A 542 -15.25 8.40 -16.17
CA GLN A 542 -15.94 9.13 -15.09
C GLN A 542 -15.20 8.82 -13.80
N TRP A 543 -14.05 9.46 -13.58
CA TRP A 543 -13.03 9.06 -12.61
C TRP A 543 -12.36 7.71 -12.95
N PHE A 544 -13.15 6.65 -13.06
CA PHE A 544 -12.77 5.34 -13.57
C PHE A 544 -12.88 5.25 -15.09
N SER A 545 -12.15 4.30 -15.69
CA SER A 545 -12.20 3.97 -17.13
C SER A 545 -13.14 2.78 -17.39
N ILE A 546 -14.45 2.99 -17.16
CA ILE A 546 -15.44 1.90 -17.13
C ILE A 546 -15.70 1.38 -18.55
N GLN A 547 -15.50 0.07 -18.78
CA GLN A 547 -16.00 -0.59 -20.00
C GLN A 547 -17.49 -0.91 -19.89
N LYS A 548 -18.23 -0.62 -20.97
CA LYS A 548 -19.66 -0.93 -21.14
C LYS A 548 -19.86 -1.62 -22.48
N GLU A 549 -21.01 -2.27 -22.63
CA GLU A 549 -21.36 -2.94 -23.89
C GLU A 549 -20.32 -3.99 -24.31
N PHE A 550 -19.59 -4.56 -23.33
CA PHE A 550 -18.70 -5.68 -23.57
C PHE A 550 -19.53 -6.95 -23.49
N TRP A 551 -19.92 -7.45 -24.67
CA TRP A 551 -20.73 -8.64 -24.85
C TRP A 551 -19.90 -9.76 -25.46
N VAL A 552 -20.05 -10.97 -24.92
CA VAL A 552 -19.32 -12.17 -25.38
C VAL A 552 -20.25 -13.36 -25.51
N THR A 553 -19.94 -14.27 -26.43
CA THR A 553 -20.50 -15.63 -26.40
C THR A 553 -19.49 -16.55 -25.74
N ILE A 554 -19.90 -17.26 -24.69
CA ILE A 554 -19.04 -18.16 -23.92
C ILE A 554 -19.25 -19.59 -24.41
N LYS A 555 -18.16 -20.38 -24.45
CA LYS A 555 -18.18 -21.83 -24.67
C LYS A 555 -17.36 -22.51 -23.59
N GLU A 556 -17.78 -23.69 -23.16
CA GLU A 556 -16.98 -24.51 -22.25
C GLU A 556 -15.85 -25.18 -23.05
N ARG A 557 -14.64 -25.22 -22.48
CA ARG A 557 -13.51 -25.93 -23.06
C ARG A 557 -13.57 -27.39 -22.59
N GLY A 558 -13.42 -28.34 -23.53
CA GLY A 558 -13.19 -29.74 -23.19
C GLY A 558 -11.71 -29.98 -22.98
N VAL A 559 -11.20 -29.70 -21.77
CA VAL A 559 -9.79 -29.89 -21.41
C VAL A 559 -9.60 -30.98 -20.37
#